data_AF-A0A9W6RZ08-F1
#
_entry.id   AF-A0A9W6RZ08-F1
#
_cell.length_a   1.000
_cell.length_b   1.000
_cell.length_c   1.000
_cell.angle_alpha   90.00
_cell.angle_beta   90.00
_cell.angle_gamma   90.00
#
_symmetry.space_group_name_H-M   'P 1'
#
loop_
_entity.id
_entity.type
_entity.pdbx_description
1 polymer ?
#
loop_
_entity_poly.entity_id
_entity_poly.type
_entity_poly.pdbx_seq_one_letter_code
_entity_poly.pdbx_strand_id
1 'polypeptide(L)'
;MTSLDNTGAQRLTPAELQTADFRRAPLGRRGFDEDQVRAFLRHVEQELVRVLNEKASLTNEVGRLRDRVSGNPQGVSIAQAEDAHMQAVRILSKAQETADHYVADAQRYSQELAEEARRGRDEILAEAKARAVMVLEEAHRQASTAAQQVRPSSSAPLSEDERRNLESEITYLRTFSDVYRTHLRSYLEALLRNLEEWGNSEHETMPPNRVPLPRSR
;
A
#
# COMPACT_ATOMS: atom_id res chain seq x y z
N MET A 1 18.30 23.98 -45.95
CA MET A 1 19.26 23.69 -44.87
C MET A 1 18.53 23.95 -43.57
N THR A 2 17.87 22.93 -43.03
CA THR A 2 17.01 23.04 -41.83
C THR A 2 17.60 22.14 -40.77
N SER A 3 17.90 22.76 -39.62
CA SER A 3 18.35 22.13 -38.37
C SER A 3 17.62 20.83 -38.11
N LEU A 4 18.39 19.73 -38.06
CA LEU A 4 18.05 18.60 -37.20
C LEU A 4 18.91 18.78 -35.96
N ASP A 5 18.36 19.55 -35.02
CA ASP A 5 18.94 19.69 -33.71
C ASP A 5 19.07 18.29 -33.10
N ASN A 6 20.29 18.08 -32.63
CA ASN A 6 20.77 16.94 -31.90
C ASN A 6 19.93 16.72 -30.62
N THR A 7 18.80 16.01 -30.72
CA THR A 7 18.11 15.39 -29.57
C THR A 7 18.89 14.13 -29.10
N GLY A 8 20.21 14.24 -29.07
CA GLY A 8 21.10 13.27 -28.49
C GLY A 8 21.34 13.63 -27.02
N ALA A 9 20.80 12.80 -26.13
CA ALA A 9 21.19 12.69 -24.73
C ALA A 9 20.63 13.69 -23.69
N GLN A 10 19.33 13.98 -23.72
CA GLN A 10 18.63 14.08 -22.43
C GLN A 10 18.53 12.63 -21.91
N ARG A 11 19.53 12.20 -21.14
CA ARG A 11 19.55 10.84 -20.57
C ARG A 11 18.39 10.75 -19.59
N LEU A 12 17.34 10.02 -19.95
CA LEU A 12 16.24 9.70 -19.04
C LEU A 12 16.81 9.21 -17.72
N THR A 13 16.47 9.88 -16.64
CA THR A 13 16.78 9.41 -15.29
C THR A 13 15.68 8.46 -14.82
N PRO A 14 15.98 7.52 -13.90
CA PRO A 14 14.94 6.67 -13.31
C PRO A 14 13.77 7.48 -12.71
N ALA A 15 14.06 8.62 -12.08
CA ALA A 15 13.06 9.53 -11.54
C ALA A 15 12.19 10.22 -12.61
N GLU A 16 12.75 10.52 -13.79
CA GLU A 16 11.99 11.07 -14.93
C GLU A 16 11.05 10.03 -15.54
N LEU A 17 11.38 8.74 -15.47
CA LEU A 17 10.47 7.66 -15.91
C LEU A 17 9.30 7.47 -14.95
N GLN A 18 9.52 7.64 -13.65
CA GLN A 18 8.48 7.49 -12.63
C GLN A 18 7.46 8.63 -12.66
N THR A 19 7.90 9.83 -13.07
CA THR A 19 7.08 11.04 -13.20
C THR A 19 6.52 11.26 -14.60
N ALA A 20 6.76 10.33 -15.53
CA ALA A 20 6.29 10.43 -16.90
C ALA A 20 4.77 10.32 -16.97
N ASP A 21 4.12 11.39 -17.42
CA ASP A 21 2.67 11.44 -17.62
C ASP A 21 2.31 11.22 -19.09
N PHE A 22 1.36 10.32 -19.34
CA PHE A 22 0.86 10.00 -20.68
C PHE A 22 -0.55 10.55 -20.86
N ARG A 23 -0.76 11.30 -21.93
CA ARG A 23 -2.09 11.84 -22.27
C ARG A 23 -3.08 10.69 -22.47
N ARG A 24 -4.23 10.75 -21.78
CA ARG A 24 -5.34 9.81 -21.96
C ARG A 24 -5.81 9.79 -23.40
N ALA A 25 -6.16 8.59 -23.87
CA ALA A 25 -6.66 8.43 -25.23
C ALA A 25 -7.91 9.30 -25.46
N PRO A 26 -7.99 10.07 -26.56
CA PRO A 26 -9.18 10.84 -26.87
C PRO A 26 -10.40 9.93 -27.04
N LEU A 27 -11.56 10.41 -26.57
CA LEU A 27 -12.84 9.69 -26.58
C LEU A 27 -13.08 9.01 -27.94
N GLY A 28 -13.23 7.68 -27.93
CA GLY A 28 -13.47 6.86 -29.13
C GLY A 28 -12.25 6.10 -29.67
N ARG A 29 -11.06 6.23 -29.09
CA ARG A 29 -9.90 5.36 -29.38
C ARG A 29 -9.54 4.48 -28.19
N ARG A 30 -9.20 3.21 -28.45
CA ARG A 30 -8.64 2.31 -27.43
C ARG A 30 -7.29 2.86 -26.97
N GLY A 31 -7.20 3.22 -25.70
CA GLY A 31 -5.94 3.55 -25.02
C GLY A 31 -5.24 2.29 -24.51
N PHE A 32 -4.01 2.47 -24.03
CA PHE A 32 -3.33 1.45 -23.24
C PHE A 32 -3.93 1.40 -21.83
N ASP A 33 -3.88 0.22 -21.22
CA ASP A 33 -4.24 0.01 -19.81
C ASP A 33 -3.22 0.74 -18.92
N GLU A 34 -3.70 1.68 -18.11
CA GLU A 34 -2.88 2.56 -17.27
C GLU A 34 -2.06 1.75 -16.25
N ASP A 35 -2.61 0.65 -15.74
CA ASP A 35 -1.96 -0.18 -14.73
C ASP A 35 -0.90 -1.09 -15.34
N GLN A 36 -1.14 -1.59 -16.56
CA GLN A 36 -0.11 -2.32 -17.31
C GLN A 36 1.04 -1.41 -17.74
N VAL A 37 0.75 -0.18 -18.17
CA VAL A 37 1.77 0.82 -18.50
C VAL A 37 2.59 1.17 -17.27
N ARG A 38 1.95 1.40 -16.11
CA ARG A 38 2.66 1.61 -14.84
C ARG A 38 3.54 0.43 -14.45
N ALA A 39 3.07 -0.80 -14.59
CA ALA A 39 3.87 -1.99 -14.30
C ALA A 39 5.09 -2.11 -15.22
N PHE A 40 4.92 -1.81 -16.51
CA PHE A 40 6.00 -1.80 -17.48
C PHE A 40 7.03 -0.70 -17.18
N LEU A 41 6.59 0.51 -16.84
CA LEU A 41 7.48 1.61 -16.45
C LEU A 41 8.35 1.25 -15.25
N ARG A 42 7.79 0.62 -14.20
CA ARG A 42 8.56 0.13 -13.05
C ARG A 42 9.63 -0.89 -13.46
N HIS A 43 9.32 -1.77 -14.40
CA HIS A 43 10.31 -2.74 -14.90
C HIS A 43 11.44 -2.06 -15.68
N VAL A 44 11.10 -1.11 -16.56
CA VAL A 44 12.09 -0.31 -17.32
C VAL A 44 12.96 0.52 -16.38
N GLU A 45 12.38 1.10 -15.32
CA GLU A 45 13.11 1.84 -14.30
C GLU A 45 14.15 0.97 -13.59
N GLN A 46 13.76 -0.24 -13.15
CA GLN A 46 14.65 -1.19 -12.50
C GLN A 46 15.83 -1.58 -13.41
N GLU A 47 15.55 -1.89 -14.68
CA GLU A 47 16.59 -2.22 -15.65
C GLU A 47 17.48 -1.01 -15.95
N LEU A 48 16.93 0.21 -16.01
CA LEU A 48 17.73 1.42 -16.19
C LEU A 48 18.68 1.67 -15.02
N VAL A 49 18.20 1.52 -13.77
CA VAL A 49 19.05 1.61 -12.57
C VAL A 49 20.18 0.58 -12.63
N ARG A 50 19.86 -0.67 -12.99
CA ARG A 50 20.84 -1.74 -13.15
C ARG A 50 21.90 -1.37 -14.19
N VAL A 51 21.49 -0.97 -15.39
CA VAL A 51 22.40 -0.61 -16.49
C VAL A 51 23.27 0.59 -16.13
N LEU A 52 22.73 1.59 -15.43
CA LEU A 52 23.49 2.74 -14.97
C LEU A 52 24.55 2.34 -13.93
N ASN A 53 24.20 1.46 -12.99
CA ASN A 53 25.13 0.93 -11.99
C ASN A 53 26.23 0.08 -12.64
N GLU A 54 25.88 -0.80 -13.58
CA GLU A 54 26.85 -1.60 -14.35
C GLU A 54 27.80 -0.69 -15.14
N LYS A 55 27.27 0.35 -15.81
CA LYS A 55 28.08 1.33 -16.54
C LYS A 55 29.02 2.10 -15.61
N ALA A 56 28.56 2.51 -14.43
CA ALA A 56 29.39 3.19 -13.45
C ALA A 56 30.52 2.27 -12.96
N SER A 57 30.21 1.01 -12.67
CA SER A 57 31.19 0.00 -12.27
C SER A 57 32.25 -0.23 -13.37
N LEU A 58 31.81 -0.42 -14.61
CA LEU A 58 32.71 -0.60 -15.76
C LEU A 58 33.59 0.63 -16.00
N THR A 59 33.06 1.84 -15.84
CA THR A 59 33.84 3.08 -16.01
C THR A 59 34.93 3.17 -14.93
N ASN A 60 34.63 2.79 -13.69
CA ASN A 60 35.61 2.73 -12.61
C ASN A 60 36.68 1.66 -12.87
N GLU A 61 36.27 0.49 -13.35
CA GLU A 61 37.18 -0.60 -13.68
C GLU A 61 38.13 -0.20 -14.82
N VAL A 62 37.61 0.42 -15.89
CA VAL A 62 38.42 0.97 -16.98
C VAL A 62 39.39 2.04 -16.49
N GLY A 63 38.97 2.91 -15.57
CA GLY A 63 39.86 3.89 -14.92
C GLY A 63 41.02 3.21 -14.21
N ARG A 64 40.73 2.26 -13.31
CA ARG A 64 41.74 1.48 -12.59
C ARG A 64 42.69 0.75 -13.54
N LEU A 65 42.16 0.13 -14.61
CA LEU A 65 42.97 -0.58 -15.60
C LEU A 65 43.90 0.38 -16.36
N ARG A 66 43.41 1.56 -16.76
CA ARG A 66 44.23 2.60 -17.42
C ARG A 66 45.32 3.15 -16.50
N ASP A 67 45.02 3.34 -15.22
CA ASP A 67 45.98 3.81 -14.23
C ASP A 67 47.06 2.76 -13.95
N ARG A 68 46.70 1.47 -13.89
CA ARG A 68 47.69 0.38 -13.81
C ARG A 68 48.57 0.26 -15.05
N VAL A 69 48.03 0.55 -16.23
CA VAL A 69 48.80 0.51 -17.48
C VAL A 69 49.70 1.75 -17.62
N SER A 70 49.29 2.89 -17.07
CA SER A 70 50.08 4.14 -17.12
C SER A 70 51.05 4.32 -15.95
N GLY A 71 50.85 3.61 -14.83
CA GLY A 71 51.66 3.70 -13.61
C GLY A 71 52.69 2.58 -13.47
N ASN A 72 53.97 2.96 -13.40
CA ASN A 72 55.10 2.07 -13.08
C ASN A 72 54.90 1.39 -11.69
N PRO A 73 55.11 0.06 -11.52
CA PRO A 73 54.49 -0.70 -10.42
C PRO A 73 55.34 -0.78 -9.13
N GLN A 74 55.99 0.29 -8.68
CA GLN A 74 56.69 0.27 -7.38
C GLN A 74 56.51 1.56 -6.57
N GLY A 75 55.81 1.44 -5.44
CA GLY A 75 55.71 2.44 -4.38
C GLY A 75 54.36 3.17 -4.34
N VAL A 76 53.46 2.73 -3.45
CA VAL A 76 52.28 3.54 -3.08
C VAL A 76 52.80 4.81 -2.43
N SER A 77 52.75 5.94 -3.14
CA SER A 77 53.17 7.21 -2.57
C SER A 77 52.12 7.69 -1.57
N ILE A 78 52.55 8.38 -0.50
CA ILE A 78 51.65 8.93 0.53
C ILE A 78 50.57 9.83 -0.11
N ALA A 79 50.90 10.53 -1.20
CA ALA A 79 49.95 11.34 -1.96
C ALA A 79 48.82 10.52 -2.62
N GLN A 80 49.12 9.33 -3.15
CA GLN A 80 48.08 8.44 -3.73
C GLN A 80 47.14 7.89 -2.66
N ALA A 81 47.64 7.65 -1.44
CA ALA A 81 46.81 7.21 -0.31
C ALA A 81 45.87 8.32 0.19
N GLU A 82 46.35 9.57 0.23
CA GLU A 82 45.54 10.74 0.59
C GLU A 82 44.44 11.01 -0.46
N ASP A 83 44.76 10.91 -1.75
CA ASP A 83 43.78 11.06 -2.83
C ASP A 83 42.69 9.97 -2.79
N ALA A 84 43.09 8.71 -2.56
CA ALA A 84 42.16 7.60 -2.39
C ALA A 84 41.25 7.79 -1.17
N HIS A 85 41.78 8.31 -0.06
CA HIS A 85 40.99 8.62 1.13
C HIS A 85 39.98 9.74 0.87
N MET A 86 40.41 10.86 0.27
CA MET A 86 39.51 11.94 -0.10
C MET A 86 38.42 11.49 -1.08
N GLN A 87 38.76 10.61 -2.03
CA GLN A 87 37.78 10.04 -2.94
C GLN A 87 36.79 9.13 -2.21
N ALA A 88 37.24 8.29 -1.28
CA ALA A 88 36.37 7.44 -0.48
C ALA A 88 35.41 8.27 0.39
N VAL A 89 35.89 9.35 1.03
CA VAL A 89 35.04 10.26 1.81
C VAL A 89 33.98 10.91 0.91
N ARG A 90 34.34 11.40 -0.27
CA ARG A 90 33.36 11.97 -1.23
C ARG A 90 32.29 10.96 -1.65
N ILE A 91 32.68 9.72 -1.93
CA ILE A 91 31.74 8.65 -2.31
C ILE A 91 30.81 8.33 -1.14
N LEU A 92 31.33 8.23 0.09
CA LEU A 92 30.53 7.98 1.28
C LEU A 92 29.55 9.12 1.58
N SER A 93 29.98 10.39 1.47
CA SER A 93 29.08 11.54 1.63
C SER A 93 27.96 11.52 0.61
N LYS A 94 28.27 11.24 -0.66
CA LYS A 94 27.25 11.13 -1.73
C LYS A 94 26.31 9.95 -1.51
N ALA A 95 26.83 8.81 -1.07
CA ALA A 95 26.02 7.65 -0.73
C ALA A 95 25.09 7.95 0.46
N GLN A 96 25.59 8.65 1.48
CA GLN A 96 24.80 9.06 2.64
C GLN A 96 23.67 10.02 2.25
N GLU A 97 23.98 11.06 1.45
CA GLU A 97 22.98 12.00 0.93
C GLU A 97 21.89 11.27 0.13
N THR A 98 22.30 10.30 -0.69
CA THR A 98 21.36 9.49 -1.48
C THR A 98 20.50 8.60 -0.57
N ALA A 99 21.08 7.98 0.46
CA ALA A 99 20.34 7.18 1.44
C ALA A 99 19.32 8.03 2.20
N ASP A 100 19.72 9.22 2.66
CA ASP A 100 18.84 10.15 3.37
C ASP A 100 17.68 10.60 2.47
N HIS A 101 17.94 10.84 1.18
CA HIS A 101 16.89 11.14 0.20
C HIS A 101 15.89 9.98 0.03
N TYR A 102 16.37 8.74 -0.13
CA TYR A 102 15.49 7.58 -0.23
C TYR A 102 14.64 7.36 1.03
N VAL A 103 15.21 7.60 2.21
CA VAL A 103 14.45 7.51 3.47
C VAL A 103 13.36 8.57 3.52
N ALA A 104 13.67 9.81 3.13
CA ALA A 104 12.69 10.89 3.09
C ALA A 104 11.55 10.61 2.10
N ASP A 105 11.85 10.10 0.91
CA ASP A 105 10.84 9.76 -0.09
C ASP A 105 9.97 8.58 0.36
N ALA A 106 10.59 7.52 0.91
CA ALA A 106 9.85 6.38 1.44
C ALA A 106 8.91 6.79 2.58
N GLN A 107 9.34 7.71 3.44
CA GLN A 107 8.50 8.25 4.51
C GLN A 107 7.32 9.06 3.95
N ARG A 108 7.54 9.92 2.95
CA ARG A 108 6.45 10.68 2.30
C ARG A 108 5.45 9.74 1.64
N TYR A 109 5.91 8.78 0.85
CA TYR A 109 5.06 7.80 0.20
C TYR A 109 4.24 6.99 1.21
N SER A 110 4.87 6.58 2.33
CA SER A 110 4.17 5.88 3.40
C SER A 110 3.09 6.73 4.06
N GLN A 111 3.35 8.03 4.27
CA GLN A 111 2.36 8.96 4.81
C GLN A 111 1.20 9.16 3.84
N GLU A 112 1.48 9.36 2.55
CA GLU A 112 0.46 9.49 1.51
C GLU A 112 -0.44 8.25 1.43
N LEU A 113 0.17 7.06 1.40
CA LEU A 113 -0.56 5.79 1.39
C LEU A 113 -1.40 5.61 2.65
N ALA A 114 -0.89 5.98 3.82
CA ALA A 114 -1.64 5.91 5.06
C ALA A 114 -2.86 6.85 5.06
N GLU A 115 -2.70 8.06 4.52
CA GLU A 115 -3.80 9.03 4.39
C GLU A 115 -4.84 8.60 3.35
N GLU A 116 -4.42 7.99 2.24
CA GLU A 116 -5.32 7.42 1.24
C GLU A 116 -6.09 6.22 1.82
N ALA A 117 -5.41 5.31 2.51
CA ALA A 117 -6.05 4.18 3.18
C ALA A 117 -7.06 4.63 4.25
N ARG A 118 -6.74 5.68 5.02
CA ARG A 118 -7.67 6.29 5.98
C ARG A 118 -8.91 6.85 5.30
N ARG A 119 -8.74 7.62 4.22
CA ARG A 119 -9.85 8.17 3.43
C ARG A 119 -10.74 7.06 2.87
N GLY A 120 -10.15 6.06 2.23
CA GLY A 120 -10.89 4.91 1.69
C GLY A 120 -11.65 4.14 2.77
N ARG A 121 -11.04 3.92 3.94
CA ARG A 121 -11.71 3.31 5.09
C ARG A 121 -12.91 4.13 5.55
N ASP A 122 -12.75 5.44 5.68
CA ASP A 122 -13.81 6.32 6.19
C ASP A 122 -14.98 6.41 5.20
N GLU A 123 -14.70 6.39 3.89
CA GLU A 123 -15.72 6.29 2.83
C GLU A 123 -16.49 4.98 2.91
N ILE A 124 -15.81 3.83 2.99
CA ILE A 124 -16.46 2.52 3.13
C ILE A 124 -17.33 2.48 4.38
N LEU A 125 -16.84 3.03 5.49
CA LEU A 125 -17.55 3.04 6.76
C LEU A 125 -18.78 3.96 6.71
N ALA A 126 -18.68 5.11 6.04
CA ALA A 126 -19.82 6.00 5.80
C ALA A 126 -20.88 5.33 4.91
N GLU A 127 -20.47 4.67 3.83
CA GLU A 127 -21.35 3.96 2.91
C GLU A 127 -22.04 2.76 3.59
N ALA A 128 -21.30 1.98 4.37
CA ALA A 128 -21.84 0.88 5.16
C ALA A 128 -22.87 1.35 6.19
N LYS A 129 -22.59 2.47 6.89
CA LYS A 129 -23.55 3.09 7.82
C LYS A 129 -24.82 3.55 7.10
N ALA A 130 -24.69 4.23 5.96
CA ALA A 130 -25.84 4.68 5.18
C ALA A 130 -26.72 3.50 4.74
N ARG A 131 -26.10 2.42 4.24
CA ARG A 131 -26.81 1.18 3.88
C ARG A 131 -27.49 0.54 5.08
N ALA A 132 -26.84 0.49 6.24
CA ALA A 132 -27.42 -0.08 7.46
C ALA A 132 -28.68 0.69 7.91
N VAL A 133 -28.65 2.02 7.86
CA VAL A 133 -29.82 2.86 8.18
C VAL A 133 -30.98 2.56 7.23
N MET A 134 -30.72 2.54 5.92
CA MET A 134 -31.75 2.24 4.91
C MET A 134 -32.40 0.87 5.12
N VAL A 135 -31.61 -0.16 5.42
CA VAL A 135 -32.12 -1.51 5.66
C VAL A 135 -32.96 -1.56 6.94
N LEU A 136 -32.53 -0.86 8.00
CA LEU A 136 -33.29 -0.79 9.26
C LEU A 136 -34.62 -0.04 9.07
N GLU A 137 -34.62 1.06 8.35
CA GLU A 137 -35.83 1.82 8.04
C GLU A 137 -36.82 0.99 7.20
N GLU A 138 -36.32 0.30 6.18
CA GLU A 138 -37.17 -0.56 5.34
C GLU A 138 -37.73 -1.74 6.14
N ALA A 139 -36.90 -2.41 6.95
CA ALA A 139 -37.37 -3.49 7.82
C ALA A 139 -38.42 -2.99 8.82
N HIS A 140 -38.23 -1.80 9.40
CA HIS A 140 -39.20 -1.20 10.31
C HIS A 140 -40.52 -0.86 9.61
N ARG A 141 -40.45 -0.28 8.40
CA ARG A 141 -41.61 0.03 7.57
C ARG A 141 -42.39 -1.23 7.21
N GLN A 142 -41.70 -2.29 6.80
CA GLN A 142 -42.33 -3.58 6.48
C GLN A 142 -42.99 -4.20 7.72
N ALA A 143 -42.30 -4.20 8.86
CA ALA A 143 -42.86 -4.68 10.12
C ALA A 143 -44.08 -3.87 10.55
N SER A 144 -44.06 -2.54 10.42
CA SER A 144 -45.21 -1.70 10.75
C SER A 144 -46.40 -1.95 9.80
N THR A 145 -46.14 -2.14 8.51
CA THR A 145 -47.21 -2.48 7.55
C THR A 145 -47.81 -3.86 7.83
N ALA A 146 -46.97 -4.86 8.14
CA ALA A 146 -47.44 -6.20 8.50
C ALA A 146 -48.24 -6.16 9.80
N ALA A 147 -47.77 -5.42 10.82
CA ALA A 147 -48.51 -5.23 12.07
C ALA A 147 -49.85 -4.52 11.86
N GLN A 148 -49.93 -3.54 10.95
CA GLN A 148 -51.18 -2.85 10.60
C GLN A 148 -52.16 -3.78 9.86
N GLN A 149 -51.68 -4.71 9.04
CA GLN A 149 -52.50 -5.70 8.34
C GLN A 149 -52.99 -6.81 9.29
N VAL A 150 -52.19 -7.19 10.28
CA VAL A 150 -52.55 -8.14 11.34
C VAL A 150 -53.42 -7.48 12.42
N ARG A 151 -53.45 -6.14 12.48
CA ARG A 151 -54.36 -5.38 13.33
C ARG A 151 -55.78 -5.78 12.95
N PRO A 152 -56.49 -6.55 13.80
CA PRO A 152 -57.61 -7.34 13.33
C PRO A 152 -58.77 -6.43 12.94
N SER A 153 -59.19 -6.51 11.68
CA SER A 153 -60.50 -6.04 11.22
C SER A 153 -61.66 -6.82 11.88
N SER A 154 -61.35 -7.85 12.67
CA SER A 154 -62.27 -8.70 13.40
C SER A 154 -62.12 -8.50 14.90
N SER A 155 -63.06 -7.80 15.52
CA SER A 155 -63.27 -7.82 16.97
C SER A 155 -63.91 -9.14 17.41
N ALA A 156 -63.30 -10.27 17.05
CA ALA A 156 -63.59 -11.58 17.64
C ALA A 156 -62.39 -11.96 18.51
N PRO A 157 -62.58 -12.28 19.81
CA PRO A 157 -61.47 -12.66 20.66
C PRO A 157 -60.78 -13.90 20.07
N LEU A 158 -59.48 -13.78 19.78
CA LEU A 158 -58.60 -14.90 19.45
C LEU A 158 -58.85 -16.03 20.45
N SER A 159 -58.95 -17.28 19.98
CA SER A 159 -59.08 -18.42 20.88
C SER A 159 -57.87 -18.48 21.83
N GLU A 160 -58.06 -18.95 23.07
CA GLU A 160 -56.96 -19.04 24.04
C GLU A 160 -55.79 -19.89 23.50
N ASP A 161 -56.07 -20.88 22.66
CA ASP A 161 -55.08 -21.75 22.05
C ASP A 161 -54.22 -21.01 21.01
N GLU A 162 -54.83 -20.18 20.15
CA GLU A 162 -54.08 -19.34 19.20
C GLU A 162 -53.19 -18.32 19.91
N ARG A 163 -53.68 -17.75 21.03
CA ARG A 163 -52.86 -16.85 21.87
C ARG A 163 -51.66 -17.56 22.47
N ARG A 164 -51.86 -18.75 23.05
CA ARG A 164 -50.76 -19.55 23.63
C ARG A 164 -49.72 -19.94 22.59
N ASN A 165 -50.15 -20.32 21.38
CA ASN A 165 -49.23 -20.62 20.29
C ASN A 165 -48.40 -19.38 19.91
N LEU A 166 -49.03 -18.24 19.67
CA LEU A 166 -48.33 -16.99 19.35
C LEU A 166 -47.38 -16.53 20.46
N GLU A 167 -47.77 -16.69 21.74
CA GLU A 167 -46.91 -16.36 22.89
C GLU A 167 -45.68 -17.28 22.95
N SER A 168 -45.85 -18.58 22.70
CA SER A 168 -44.74 -19.52 22.64
C SER A 168 -43.80 -19.22 21.46
N GLU A 169 -44.34 -18.83 20.31
CA GLU A 169 -43.55 -18.47 19.13
C GLU A 169 -42.79 -17.17 19.33
N ILE A 170 -43.40 -16.14 19.94
CA ILE A 170 -42.71 -14.89 20.31
C ILE A 170 -41.57 -15.18 21.29
N THR A 171 -41.80 -16.04 22.28
CA THR A 171 -40.79 -16.42 23.26
C THR A 171 -39.63 -17.18 22.60
N TYR A 172 -39.96 -18.09 21.69
CA TYR A 172 -38.98 -18.81 20.88
C TYR A 172 -38.15 -17.84 20.02
N LEU A 173 -38.79 -16.93 19.29
CA LEU A 173 -38.10 -15.97 18.42
C LEU A 173 -37.21 -15.00 19.21
N ARG A 174 -37.64 -14.55 20.38
CA ARG A 174 -36.82 -13.68 21.26
C ARG A 174 -35.58 -14.39 21.78
N THR A 175 -35.75 -15.59 22.31
CA THR A 175 -34.63 -16.40 22.81
C THR A 175 -33.68 -16.79 21.69
N PHE A 176 -34.21 -17.18 20.52
CA PHE A 176 -33.40 -17.43 19.32
C PHE A 176 -32.61 -16.19 18.91
N SER A 177 -33.23 -15.01 18.87
CA SER A 177 -32.54 -13.76 18.51
C SER A 177 -31.42 -13.40 19.49
N ASP A 178 -31.67 -13.51 20.80
CA ASP A 178 -30.66 -13.23 21.83
C ASP A 178 -29.47 -14.20 21.76
N VAL A 179 -29.75 -15.49 21.56
CA VAL A 179 -28.72 -16.52 21.39
C VAL A 179 -27.93 -16.30 20.11
N TYR A 180 -28.61 -16.03 18.99
CA TYR A 180 -27.98 -15.81 17.69
C TYR A 180 -27.11 -14.56 17.68
N ARG A 181 -27.56 -13.47 18.32
CA ARG A 181 -26.78 -12.24 18.50
C ARG A 181 -25.53 -12.47 19.34
N THR A 182 -25.65 -13.25 20.41
CA THR A 182 -24.50 -13.64 21.25
C THR A 182 -23.51 -14.48 20.47
N HIS A 183 -24.01 -15.45 19.69
CA HIS A 183 -23.18 -16.33 18.86
C HIS A 183 -22.44 -15.55 17.76
N LEU A 184 -23.14 -14.66 17.06
CA LEU A 184 -22.55 -13.81 16.02
C LEU A 184 -21.48 -12.89 16.59
N ARG A 185 -21.73 -12.29 17.76
CA ARG A 185 -20.73 -11.47 18.45
C ARG A 185 -19.48 -12.28 18.80
N SER A 186 -19.65 -13.47 19.40
CA SER A 186 -18.52 -14.35 19.72
C SER A 186 -17.73 -14.74 18.48
N TYR A 187 -18.42 -15.03 17.36
CA TYR A 187 -17.79 -15.39 16.10
C TYR A 187 -16.98 -14.23 15.50
N LEU A 188 -17.54 -13.01 15.48
CA LEU A 188 -16.84 -11.82 15.01
C LEU A 188 -15.65 -11.46 15.91
N GLU A 189 -15.79 -11.54 17.23
CA GLU A 189 -14.67 -11.32 18.15
C GLU A 189 -13.55 -12.37 17.95
N ALA A 190 -13.89 -13.63 17.64
CA ALA A 190 -12.91 -14.67 17.34
C ALA A 190 -12.19 -14.44 15.99
N LEU A 191 -12.92 -13.95 14.98
CA LEU A 191 -12.33 -13.57 13.68
C LEU A 191 -11.39 -12.37 13.82
N LEU A 192 -11.80 -11.35 14.58
CA LEU A 192 -10.97 -10.17 14.84
C LEU A 192 -9.70 -10.52 15.63
N ARG A 193 -9.82 -11.36 16.66
CA ARG A 193 -8.65 -11.86 17.42
C ARG A 193 -7.67 -12.62 16.53
N ASN A 194 -8.17 -13.51 15.65
CA ASN A 194 -7.30 -14.17 14.68
C ASN A 194 -6.61 -13.16 13.76
N LEU A 195 -7.34 -12.16 13.24
CA LEU A 195 -6.72 -11.15 12.36
C LEU A 195 -5.63 -10.34 13.09
N GLU A 196 -5.86 -9.99 14.36
CA GLU A 196 -4.86 -9.33 15.21
C GLU A 196 -3.64 -10.23 15.45
N GLU A 197 -3.84 -11.51 15.74
CA GLU A 197 -2.74 -12.49 15.89
C GLU A 197 -1.91 -12.62 14.60
N TRP A 198 -2.57 -12.64 13.44
CA TRP A 198 -1.89 -12.67 12.14
C TRP A 198 -1.12 -11.38 11.88
N GLY A 199 -1.73 -10.22 12.13
CA GLY A 199 -1.07 -8.91 12.00
C GLY A 199 0.14 -8.78 12.93
N ASN A 200 0.03 -9.27 14.16
CA ASN A 200 1.14 -9.30 15.12
C ASN A 200 2.25 -10.27 14.67
N SER A 201 1.89 -11.45 14.17
CA SER A 201 2.84 -12.43 13.63
C SER A 201 3.62 -11.86 12.45
N GLU A 202 2.95 -11.13 11.55
CA GLU A 202 3.58 -10.46 10.42
C GLU A 202 4.50 -9.31 10.88
N HIS A 203 4.07 -8.53 11.89
CA HIS A 203 4.89 -7.49 12.51
C HIS A 203 6.13 -8.04 13.23
N GLU A 204 6.02 -9.23 13.83
CA GLU A 204 7.11 -9.91 14.52
C GLU A 204 8.09 -10.60 13.55
N THR A 205 7.63 -10.96 12.35
CA THR A 205 8.50 -11.43 11.25
C THR A 205 9.29 -10.33 10.55
N MET A 206 8.98 -9.05 10.81
CA MET A 206 9.81 -7.93 10.34
C MET A 206 11.05 -7.81 11.23
N PRO A 207 12.28 -7.93 10.68
CA PRO A 207 13.49 -7.96 11.49
C PRO A 207 13.68 -6.64 12.25
N PRO A 208 14.14 -6.65 13.51
CA PRO A 208 14.39 -5.43 14.25
C PRO A 208 15.44 -4.59 13.51
N ASN A 209 15.14 -3.31 13.36
CA ASN A 209 16.03 -2.29 12.82
C ASN A 209 17.42 -2.45 13.46
N ARG A 210 18.46 -2.71 12.63
CA ARG A 210 19.80 -3.07 13.10
C ARG A 210 20.38 -1.94 13.94
N VAL A 211 20.57 -2.21 15.24
CA VAL A 211 21.38 -1.38 16.15
C VAL A 211 22.81 -1.28 15.59
N PRO A 212 23.45 -0.09 15.56
CA PRO A 212 24.79 0.06 14.99
C PRO A 212 25.83 -0.62 15.89
N LEU A 213 26.76 -1.36 15.26
CA LEU A 213 27.87 -2.06 15.92
C LEU A 213 28.80 -1.07 16.68
N PRO A 214 29.33 -1.44 17.86
CA PRO A 214 30.26 -0.59 18.60
C PRO A 214 31.62 -0.53 17.90
N ARG A 215 32.18 0.69 17.81
CA ARG A 215 33.51 0.97 17.26
C ARG A 215 34.58 0.32 18.16
N SER A 216 35.36 -0.60 17.59
CA SER A 216 36.54 -1.18 18.22
C SER A 216 37.65 -0.14 18.39
N ARG A 217 38.27 -0.14 19.56
CA ARG A 217 39.37 0.72 19.98
C ARG A 217 40.72 0.18 19.50
#